data_AF-A0A915Z122-F1
#
_entry.id   AF-A0A915Z122-F1
#
_cell.length_a   1.000
_cell.length_b   1.000
_cell.length_c   1.000
_cell.angle_alpha   90.00
_cell.angle_beta   90.00
_cell.angle_gamma   90.00
#
_symmetry.space_group_name_H-M   'P 1'
#
loop_
_entity.id
_entity.type
_entity.pdbx_description
1 polymer ?
#
loop_
_entity_poly.entity_id
_entity_poly.type
_entity_poly.pdbx_seq_one_letter_code
_entity_poly.pdbx_strand_id
1 'polypeptide(L)'
;MLRYLTLENQKEKEPLYHYLRDNNTLNFWPSTIPEELINKLFPKNLLVANTYEAYTFIIKKTRTKQQAKQAKAKQAKPAKQAKPGRRKPDEFIDNM
;
A
#
# COMPACT_ATOMS: atom_id res chain seq x y z
N MET A 1 -6.08 -16.26 18.17
CA MET A 1 -5.01 -15.32 18.56
C MET A 1 -4.68 -15.56 20.03
N LEU A 2 -3.67 -16.38 20.32
CA LEU A 2 -3.20 -16.59 21.70
C LEU A 2 -2.24 -15.45 22.07
N ARG A 3 -2.53 -14.75 23.17
CA ARG A 3 -1.76 -13.64 23.72
C ARG A 3 -0.41 -14.15 24.25
N TYR A 4 0.66 -14.02 23.47
CA TYR A 4 2.04 -14.19 23.95
C TYR A 4 2.63 -12.91 24.61
N LEU A 5 1.85 -11.84 24.69
CA LEU A 5 2.21 -10.56 25.32
C LEU A 5 1.42 -10.36 26.62
N THR A 6 1.48 -11.32 27.54
CA THR A 6 0.99 -11.13 28.91
C THR A 6 2.04 -10.39 29.76
N LEU A 7 1.59 -9.70 30.81
CA LEU A 7 2.42 -8.87 31.70
C LEU A 7 3.63 -9.60 32.31
N GLU A 8 3.59 -10.94 32.37
CA GLU A 8 4.66 -11.79 32.93
C GLU A 8 5.77 -12.14 31.92
N ASN A 9 5.58 -11.85 30.62
CA ASN A 9 6.52 -12.17 29.55
C ASN A 9 6.94 -10.90 28.80
N GLN A 10 7.26 -9.85 29.56
CA GLN A 10 7.66 -8.52 29.08
C GLN A 10 9.03 -8.57 28.40
N LYS A 11 9.05 -9.17 27.21
CA LYS A 11 10.18 -9.19 26.28
C LYS A 11 10.25 -7.88 25.49
N GLU A 12 9.95 -6.77 26.14
CA GLU A 12 9.82 -5.44 25.54
C GLU A 12 11.13 -4.98 24.87
N LYS A 13 12.27 -5.41 25.43
CA LYS A 13 13.61 -5.11 24.92
C LYS A 13 14.11 -6.11 23.88
N GLU A 14 13.35 -7.18 23.61
CA GLU A 14 13.70 -8.12 22.54
C GLU A 14 13.46 -7.48 21.17
N PRO A 15 14.27 -7.81 20.16
CA PRO A 15 13.99 -7.47 18.79
C PRO A 15 12.67 -8.08 18.32
N LEU A 16 11.76 -7.23 17.83
CA LEU A 16 10.48 -7.64 17.22
C LEU A 16 10.71 -8.57 16.02
N TYR A 17 11.84 -8.43 15.33
CA TYR A 17 12.24 -9.28 14.21
C TYR A 17 12.17 -10.78 14.53
N HIS A 18 12.56 -11.20 15.74
CA HIS A 18 12.51 -12.61 16.12
C HIS A 18 11.08 -13.16 16.11
N TYR A 19 10.11 -12.34 16.52
CA TYR A 19 8.69 -12.71 16.57
C TYR A 19 7.98 -12.66 15.22
N LEU A 20 8.54 -11.97 14.23
CA LEU A 20 7.98 -11.92 12.90
C LEU A 20 8.51 -13.02 12.00
N ARG A 21 9.63 -13.63 12.41
CA ARG A 21 10.33 -14.68 11.68
C ARG A 21 10.22 -16.05 12.33
N ASP A 22 9.91 -16.12 13.63
CA ASP A 22 9.76 -17.39 14.34
C ASP A 22 8.91 -18.37 13.49
N ASN A 23 9.32 -19.63 13.41
CA ASN A 23 8.72 -20.62 12.51
C ASN A 23 7.21 -20.76 12.74
N ASN A 24 6.75 -20.48 13.96
CA ASN A 24 5.34 -20.48 14.33
C ASN A 24 4.57 -19.27 13.78
N THR A 25 5.27 -18.18 13.48
CA THR A 25 4.72 -16.91 13.01
C THR A 25 4.86 -16.69 11.51
N LEU A 26 5.78 -17.41 10.87
CA LEU A 26 5.98 -17.33 9.42
C LEU A 26 4.70 -17.71 8.65
N ASN A 27 3.91 -18.63 9.20
CA ASN A 27 2.60 -19.05 8.67
C ASN A 27 1.53 -17.94 8.67
N PHE A 28 1.74 -16.84 9.40
CA PHE A 28 0.82 -15.69 9.38
C PHE A 28 1.09 -14.72 8.23
N TRP A 29 2.23 -14.86 7.54
CA TRP A 29 2.49 -14.08 6.35
C TRP A 29 1.69 -14.65 5.16
N PRO A 30 1.12 -13.79 4.30
CA PRO A 30 0.56 -14.22 3.03
C PRO A 30 1.61 -15.00 2.24
N SER A 31 1.20 -16.06 1.55
CA SER A 31 2.09 -16.85 0.66
C SER A 31 2.72 -16.02 -0.48
N THR A 32 2.19 -14.83 -0.74
CA THR A 32 2.74 -13.86 -1.70
C THR A 32 3.98 -13.12 -1.19
N ILE A 33 4.29 -13.22 0.11
CA ILE A 33 5.44 -12.58 0.74
C ILE A 33 6.52 -13.62 1.01
N PRO A 34 7.65 -13.59 0.27
CA PRO A 34 8.74 -14.53 0.48
C PRO A 34 9.54 -14.18 1.75
N GLU A 35 10.08 -15.21 2.42
CA GLU A 35 10.82 -15.03 3.68
C GLU A 35 12.06 -14.13 3.49
N GLU A 36 12.74 -14.21 2.35
CA GLU A 36 13.92 -13.38 2.08
C GLU A 36 13.58 -11.89 2.12
N LEU A 37 12.35 -11.52 1.75
CA LEU A 37 11.89 -10.14 1.79
C LEU A 37 11.70 -9.65 3.22
N ILE A 38 11.18 -10.51 4.10
CA ILE A 38 11.03 -10.21 5.53
C ILE A 38 12.43 -9.96 6.11
N ASN A 39 13.39 -10.83 5.82
CA ASN A 39 14.77 -10.70 6.28
C ASN A 39 15.48 -9.43 5.80
N LYS A 40 15.20 -9.02 4.55
CA LYS A 40 15.85 -7.86 3.94
C LYS A 40 15.23 -6.53 4.38
N LEU A 41 13.90 -6.50 4.57
CA LEU A 41 13.17 -5.25 4.79
C LEU A 41 12.87 -4.95 6.25
N PHE A 42 12.75 -5.97 7.11
CA PHE A 42 12.43 -5.72 8.51
C PHE A 42 13.65 -5.26 9.33
N PRO A 43 13.52 -4.16 10.08
CA PRO A 43 14.60 -3.68 10.94
C PRO A 43 14.88 -4.64 12.10
N LYS A 44 16.15 -4.92 12.34
CA LYS A 44 16.61 -5.76 13.47
C LYS A 44 16.66 -5.02 14.81
N ASN A 45 16.63 -3.69 14.79
CA ASN A 45 16.70 -2.83 15.97
C ASN A 45 15.32 -2.39 16.49
N LEU A 46 14.23 -2.79 15.81
CA LEU A 46 12.89 -2.48 16.27
C LEU A 46 12.51 -3.44 17.40
N LEU A 47 12.16 -2.90 18.56
CA LEU A 47 11.87 -3.69 19.74
C LEU A 47 10.40 -4.07 19.82
N VAL A 48 10.08 -5.12 20.59
CA VAL A 48 8.69 -5.50 20.87
C VAL A 48 7.92 -4.36 21.52
N ALA A 49 8.56 -3.54 22.37
CA ALA A 49 7.96 -2.32 22.93
C ALA A 49 7.42 -1.35 21.87
N ASN A 50 8.01 -1.34 20.67
CA ASN A 50 7.62 -0.44 19.60
C ASN A 50 6.53 -1.00 18.69
N THR A 51 5.97 -2.19 18.98
CA THR A 51 5.05 -2.89 18.06
C THR A 51 3.83 -2.03 17.69
N TYR A 52 3.19 -1.42 18.69
CA TYR A 52 2.01 -0.60 18.46
C TYR A 52 2.35 0.65 17.63
N GLU A 53 3.41 1.37 18.01
CA GLU A 53 3.86 2.58 17.28
C GLU A 53 4.32 2.28 15.86
N ALA A 54 4.99 1.15 15.65
CA ALA A 54 5.37 0.71 14.31
C ALA A 54 4.13 0.41 13.45
N TYR A 55 3.12 -0.26 14.02
CA TYR A 55 1.85 -0.52 13.35
C TYR A 55 1.14 0.78 12.96
N THR A 56 0.96 1.72 13.91
CA THR A 56 0.29 3.00 13.64
C THR A 56 1.02 3.81 12.57
N PHE A 57 2.36 3.84 12.63
CA PHE A 57 3.21 4.49 11.63
C PHE A 57 3.02 3.89 10.24
N ILE A 58 3.03 2.55 10.12
CA ILE A 58 2.86 1.86 8.84
C ILE A 58 1.49 2.16 8.25
N ILE A 59 0.41 2.05 9.03
CA ILE A 59 -0.97 2.31 8.57
C ILE A 59 -1.13 3.75 8.10
N LYS A 60 -0.59 4.72 8.85
CA LYS A 60 -0.63 6.14 8.45
C LYS A 60 0.10 6.35 7.12
N LYS A 61 1.31 5.78 6.99
CA LYS A 61 2.15 5.94 5.79
C LYS A 61 1.55 5.26 4.56
N THR A 62 0.94 4.09 4.70
CA THR A 62 0.28 3.39 3.58
C THR A 62 -0.95 4.14 3.11
N ARG A 63 -1.79 4.66 4.02
CA ARG A 63 -2.94 5.49 3.70
C ARG A 63 -2.54 6.75 2.91
N THR A 64 -1.52 7.48 3.38
CA THR A 64 -1.02 8.67 2.68
C THR A 64 -0.49 8.33 1.28
N LYS A 65 0.25 7.23 1.13
CA LYS A 65 0.75 6.78 -0.18
C LYS A 65 -0.39 6.42 -1.14
N GLN A 66 -1.45 5.77 -0.66
CA GLN A 66 -2.61 5.43 -1.47
C GLN A 66 -3.34 6.69 -1.95
N GLN A 67 -3.55 7.67 -1.08
CA GLN A 67 -4.16 8.95 -1.44
C GLN A 67 -3.33 9.71 -2.49
N ALA A 68 -2.00 9.75 -2.32
CA ALA A 68 -1.10 10.39 -3.29
C ALA A 68 -1.14 9.69 -4.66
N LYS A 69 -1.20 8.35 -4.70
CA LYS A 69 -1.35 7.59 -5.95
C LYS A 69 -2.68 7.90 -6.64
N GLN A 70 -3.78 7.99 -5.89
CA GLN A 70 -5.09 8.34 -6.43
C GLN A 70 -5.14 9.78 -6.97
N ALA A 71 -4.51 10.74 -6.28
CA ALA A 71 -4.41 12.11 -6.75
C ALA A 71 -3.62 12.23 -8.07
N LYS A 72 -2.49 11.53 -8.19
CA LYS A 72 -1.70 11.48 -9.44
C LYS A 72 -2.45 10.79 -10.58
N ALA A 73 -3.18 9.71 -10.30
CA ALA A 73 -3.99 9.03 -11.31
C ALA A 73 -5.15 9.89 -11.84
N LYS A 74 -5.72 10.77 -11.00
CA LYS A 74 -6.76 11.73 -11.42
C LYS A 74 -6.21 12.88 -12.27
N GLN A 75 -4.96 13.29 -12.08
CA GLN A 75 -4.31 14.35 -12.87
C GLN A 75 -3.76 13.86 -14.23
N ALA A 76 -3.57 12.55 -14.42
CA ALA A 76 -2.99 11.96 -15.63
C ALA A 76 -4.00 11.64 -16.76
N LYS A 77 -5.28 12.06 -16.66
CA LYS A 77 -6.22 11.99 -17.79
C LYS A 77 -6.24 13.33 -18.53
N PRO A 78 -5.52 13.51 -19.65
CA PRO A 78 -5.86 14.58 -20.56
C PRO A 78 -7.22 14.26 -21.20
N ALA A 79 -8.16 15.19 -21.07
CA ALA A 79 -9.37 15.19 -21.88
C ALA A 79 -8.95 15.19 -23.36
N LYS A 80 -9.15 14.07 -24.06
CA LYS A 80 -9.16 14.09 -25.53
C LYS A 80 -10.30 15.02 -25.93
N GLN A 81 -9.96 16.27 -26.26
CA GLN A 81 -10.85 17.19 -26.95
C GLN A 81 -11.29 16.50 -28.24
N ALA A 82 -12.56 16.11 -28.31
CA ALA A 82 -13.18 15.73 -29.56
C ALA A 82 -13.17 16.98 -30.45
N LYS A 83 -12.42 16.91 -31.56
CA LYS A 83 -12.44 17.93 -32.61
C LYS A 83 -13.90 18.17 -33.04
N PRO A 84 -14.42 19.41 -33.05
CA PRO A 84 -15.71 19.66 -33.67
C PRO A 84 -15.60 19.39 -35.16
N GLY A 85 -16.44 18.49 -35.66
CA GLY A 85 -16.52 18.14 -37.08
C GLY A 85 -16.78 19.39 -37.92
N ARG A 86 -15.89 19.63 -38.89
CA ARG A 86 -16.03 20.65 -39.92
C ARG A 86 -17.26 20.31 -40.77
N ARG A 87 -18.40 20.99 -40.56
CA ARG A 87 -19.49 20.96 -41.54
C ARG A 87 -18.94 21.57 -42.83
N LYS A 88 -19.00 20.84 -43.94
CA LYS A 88 -18.81 21.44 -45.26
C LYS A 88 -20.06 22.25 -45.59
N PRO A 89 -19.95 23.50 -46.05
CA PRO A 89 -21.05 24.17 -46.71
C PRO A 89 -21.17 23.66 -48.16
N ASP A 90 -22.40 23.72 -48.65
CA ASP A 90 -22.80 23.68 -50.07
C ASP A 90 -22.92 22.30 -50.74
N GLU A 91 -24.12 21.73 -50.61
CA GLU A 91 -24.86 21.14 -51.74
C GLU A 91 -26.35 21.47 -51.52
N PHE A 92 -26.71 22.74 -51.77
CA PHE A 92 -28.09 23.12 -52.03
C PHE A 92 -28.35 22.85 -53.51
N ILE A 93 -28.79 21.64 -53.84
CA ILE A 93 -29.34 21.36 -55.16
C ILE A 93 -30.85 21.57 -55.05
N ASP A 94 -31.29 22.76 -55.45
CA ASP A 94 -32.65 23.01 -55.90
C ASP A 94 -32.94 22.06 -57.07
N ASN A 95 -34.00 21.26 -56.95
CA ASN A 95 -34.59 20.57 -58.08
C ASN A 95 -36.01 21.09 -58.25
N MET A 96 -36.19 21.93 -59.28
CA MET A 96 -37.49 22.19 -59.92
C MET A 96 -38.15 20.90 -60.37
#